data_AF-A0A967A8H6-F1
#
_entry.id   AF-A0A967A8H6-F1
#
_cell.length_a   1.000
_cell.length_b   1.000
_cell.length_c   1.000
_cell.angle_alpha   90.00
_cell.angle_beta   90.00
_cell.angle_gamma   90.00
#
_symmetry.space_group_name_H-M   'P 1'
#
loop_
_entity.id
_entity.type
_entity.pdbx_description
1 polymer ?
#
loop_
_entity_poly.entity_id
_entity_poly.type
_entity_poly.pdbx_seq_one_letter_code
_entity_poly.pdbx_strand_id
1 'polypeptide(L)'
;MNQIRAAMVMAAVCGLLGGGLADSAFAGGDGHVKEVIKHAKEGIAHEKEAIKHLEEAIQGSDNAHAKEALEHAKESMKHAEEALAHAEEAHHPAKKK
;
A
#
# COMPACT_ATOMS: atom_id res chain seq x y z
N MET A 1 37.74 -27.25 -29.40
CA MET A 1 36.50 -26.50 -29.74
C MET A 1 35.37 -26.73 -28.73
N ASN A 2 35.12 -27.96 -28.26
CA ASN A 2 34.00 -28.22 -27.34
C ASN A 2 34.20 -27.64 -25.92
N GLN A 3 35.44 -27.66 -25.40
CA GLN A 3 35.75 -27.11 -24.07
C GLN A 3 35.65 -25.58 -24.00
N ILE A 4 36.02 -24.89 -25.08
CA ILE A 4 35.92 -23.42 -25.19
C ILE A 4 34.44 -22.98 -25.28
N ARG A 5 33.63 -23.75 -26.01
CA ARG A 5 32.18 -23.53 -26.09
C ARG A 5 31.49 -23.76 -24.74
N ALA A 6 31.88 -24.81 -24.02
CA ALA A 6 31.37 -25.08 -22.67
C ALA A 6 31.75 -23.95 -21.68
N ALA A 7 33.00 -23.47 -21.73
CA ALA A 7 33.44 -22.36 -20.88
C ALA A 7 32.71 -21.04 -21.19
N MET A 8 32.46 -20.73 -22.46
CA MET A 8 31.68 -19.55 -22.86
C MET A 8 30.22 -19.62 -22.41
N VAL A 9 29.58 -20.79 -22.52
CA VAL A 9 28.19 -20.98 -22.05
C VAL A 9 28.11 -20.86 -20.53
N MET A 10 29.09 -21.39 -19.80
CA MET A 10 29.13 -21.31 -18.33
C MET A 10 29.36 -19.87 -17.84
N ALA A 11 30.24 -19.11 -18.52
CA ALA A 11 30.44 -17.69 -18.24
C ALA A 11 29.19 -16.84 -18.56
N ALA A 12 28.44 -17.16 -19.61
CA ALA A 12 27.19 -16.47 -19.94
C ALA A 12 26.06 -16.78 -18.94
N VAL A 13 25.96 -18.03 -18.47
CA VAL A 13 24.98 -18.44 -17.45
C VAL A 13 25.34 -17.83 -16.08
N CYS A 14 26.61 -17.76 -15.71
CA CYS A 14 27.04 -17.08 -14.49
C CYS A 14 26.91 -15.55 -14.59
N GLY A 15 27.12 -14.95 -15.76
CA GLY A 15 26.87 -13.51 -15.99
C GLY A 15 25.39 -13.13 -15.85
N LEU A 16 24.49 -14.01 -16.29
CA LEU A 16 23.03 -13.86 -16.11
C LEU A 16 22.59 -14.00 -14.64
N LEU A 17 23.29 -14.80 -13.84
CA LEU A 17 23.02 -14.96 -12.41
C LEU A 17 23.76 -13.94 -11.52
N GLY A 18 24.86 -13.35 -12.01
CA GLY A 18 25.78 -12.54 -11.20
C GLY A 18 25.84 -11.05 -11.52
N GLY A 19 25.20 -10.55 -12.59
CA GLY A 19 25.41 -9.15 -13.02
C GLY A 19 24.21 -8.40 -13.61
N GLY A 20 22.99 -8.95 -13.53
CA GLY A 20 21.82 -8.41 -14.25
C GLY A 20 20.66 -7.92 -13.40
N LEU A 21 20.76 -7.93 -12.07
CA LEU A 21 19.75 -7.38 -11.16
C LEU A 21 20.29 -6.14 -10.46
N ALA A 22 20.89 -5.23 -11.23
CA ALA A 22 21.23 -3.91 -10.74
C ALA A 22 20.07 -3.39 -9.89
N ASP A 23 20.40 -3.19 -8.62
CA ASP A 23 19.74 -2.60 -7.46
C ASP A 23 18.63 -1.54 -7.67
N SER A 24 18.26 -1.17 -8.89
CA SER A 24 17.41 -0.02 -9.17
C SER A 24 15.91 -0.30 -9.04
N ALA A 25 15.45 -1.56 -9.12
CA ALA A 25 14.02 -1.86 -9.03
C ALA A 25 13.49 -1.82 -7.58
N PHE A 26 14.36 -2.00 -6.58
CA PHE A 26 13.99 -2.01 -5.16
C PHE A 26 14.48 -0.77 -4.37
N ALA A 27 15.32 0.08 -4.96
CA ALA A 27 15.89 1.27 -4.28
C ALA A 27 14.90 2.44 -4.06
N GLY A 28 13.60 2.26 -4.33
CA GLY A 28 12.55 3.28 -4.13
C GLY A 28 11.69 3.10 -2.87
N GLY A 29 12.06 2.20 -1.95
CA GLY A 29 11.19 1.71 -0.87
C GLY A 29 10.63 2.77 0.09
N ASP A 30 11.33 3.89 0.30
CA ASP A 30 10.93 4.88 1.32
C ASP A 30 9.97 5.97 0.79
N GLY A 31 10.13 6.36 -0.48
CA GLY A 31 9.34 7.42 -1.11
C GLY A 31 7.88 7.01 -1.33
N HIS A 32 7.65 5.79 -1.81
CA HIS A 32 6.29 5.29 -2.05
C HIS A 32 5.51 5.09 -0.75
N VAL A 33 6.15 4.64 0.34
CA VAL A 33 5.47 4.46 1.63
C VAL A 33 5.05 5.80 2.25
N LYS A 34 5.92 6.82 2.18
CA LYS A 34 5.57 8.18 2.60
C LYS A 34 4.38 8.75 1.83
N GLU A 35 4.34 8.58 0.51
CA GLU A 35 3.21 9.05 -0.30
C GLU A 35 1.92 8.27 0.01
N VAL A 36 2.02 6.95 0.23
CA VAL A 36 0.88 6.13 0.67
C VAL A 36 0.32 6.61 2.00
N ILE A 37 1.18 6.90 2.99
CA ILE A 37 0.76 7.45 4.29
C ILE A 37 0.06 8.81 4.11
N LYS A 38 0.62 9.67 3.27
CA LYS A 38 0.02 10.99 2.97
C LYS A 38 -1.37 10.84 2.33
N HIS A 39 -1.49 10.05 1.26
CA HIS A 39 -2.78 9.84 0.61
C HIS A 39 -3.78 9.10 1.50
N ALA A 40 -3.35 8.18 2.35
CA ALA A 40 -4.22 7.54 3.33
C ALA A 40 -4.79 8.56 4.33
N LYS A 41 -3.98 9.51 4.81
CA LYS A 41 -4.44 10.60 5.69
C LYS A 41 -5.44 11.52 4.99
N GLU A 42 -5.18 11.89 3.74
CA GLU A 42 -6.12 12.67 2.91
C GLU A 42 -7.43 11.92 2.67
N GLY A 43 -7.35 10.62 2.34
CA GLY A 43 -8.51 9.75 2.16
C GLY A 43 -9.37 9.65 3.43
N ILE A 44 -8.76 9.45 4.60
CA ILE A 44 -9.47 9.44 5.89
C ILE A 44 -10.17 10.78 6.16
N ALA A 45 -9.54 11.91 5.82
CA ALA A 45 -10.15 13.22 5.98
C ALA A 45 -11.40 13.37 5.09
N HIS A 46 -11.32 12.96 3.83
CA HIS A 46 -12.47 12.97 2.92
C HIS A 46 -13.58 12.01 3.36
N GLU A 47 -13.24 10.81 3.85
CA GLU A 47 -14.22 9.85 4.36
C GLU A 47 -14.96 10.42 5.58
N LYS A 48 -14.26 11.09 6.50
CA LYS A 48 -14.88 11.78 7.65
C LYS A 48 -15.86 12.87 7.21
N GLU A 49 -15.51 13.65 6.18
CA GLU A 49 -16.41 14.65 5.61
C GLU A 49 -17.62 14.01 4.91
N ALA A 50 -17.42 12.92 4.17
CA ALA A 50 -18.49 12.17 3.53
C ALA A 50 -19.46 11.56 4.55
N ILE A 51 -18.95 10.99 5.64
CA ILE A 51 -19.75 10.48 6.76
C ILE A 51 -20.59 11.61 7.36
N LYS A 52 -19.99 12.78 7.60
CA LYS A 52 -20.72 13.94 8.14
C LYS A 52 -21.87 14.37 7.23
N HIS A 53 -21.63 14.48 5.92
CA HIS A 53 -22.69 14.81 4.96
C HIS A 53 -23.77 13.74 4.88
N LEU A 54 -23.40 12.47 5.02
CA LEU A 54 -24.36 11.38 5.05
C LEU A 54 -25.22 11.46 6.33
N GLU A 55 -24.62 11.73 7.49
CA GLU A 55 -25.35 11.95 8.75
C GLU A 55 -26.34 13.12 8.65
N GLU A 56 -25.93 14.24 8.06
CA GLU A 56 -26.79 15.39 7.78
C GLU A 56 -27.93 15.03 6.81
N ALA A 57 -27.63 14.30 5.74
CA ALA A 57 -28.61 13.91 4.72
C ALA A 57 -29.66 12.92 5.23
N ILE A 58 -29.31 12.08 6.21
CA ILE A 58 -30.24 11.11 6.80
C ILE A 58 -30.90 11.60 8.09
N GLN A 59 -30.58 12.81 8.55
CA GLN A 59 -31.15 13.37 9.76
C GLN A 59 -32.69 13.44 9.66
N GLY A 60 -33.38 12.74 10.56
CA GLY A 60 -34.85 12.66 10.55
C GLY A 60 -35.43 11.72 9.48
N SER A 61 -34.60 10.92 8.81
CA SER A 61 -35.02 9.89 7.86
C SER A 61 -35.17 8.52 8.53
N ASP A 62 -36.22 7.80 8.14
CA ASP A 62 -36.43 6.39 8.52
C ASP A 62 -35.97 5.40 7.44
N ASN A 63 -35.28 5.88 6.41
CA ASN A 63 -34.76 5.02 5.36
C ASN A 63 -33.67 4.08 5.91
N ALA A 64 -33.99 2.79 6.00
CA ALA A 64 -33.10 1.75 6.51
C ALA A 64 -31.81 1.62 5.69
N HIS A 65 -31.88 1.73 4.36
CA HIS A 65 -30.69 1.64 3.49
C HIS A 65 -29.75 2.82 3.68
N ALA A 66 -30.28 4.00 4.00
CA ALA A 66 -29.46 5.17 4.26
C ALA A 66 -28.70 5.05 5.59
N LYS A 67 -29.33 4.46 6.61
CA LYS A 67 -28.68 4.12 7.89
C LYS A 67 -27.63 3.01 7.71
N GLU A 68 -27.91 2.00 6.90
CA GLU A 68 -26.96 0.93 6.55
C GLU A 68 -25.75 1.47 5.78
N ALA A 69 -25.96 2.39 4.83
CA ALA A 69 -24.87 3.06 4.13
C ALA A 69 -23.96 3.85 5.08
N LEU A 70 -24.52 4.48 6.13
CA LEU A 70 -23.74 5.17 7.15
C LEU A 70 -22.89 4.20 7.98
N GLU A 71 -23.45 3.05 8.36
CA GLU A 71 -22.69 2.01 9.07
C GLU A 71 -21.54 1.48 8.21
N HIS A 72 -21.77 1.21 6.93
CA HIS A 72 -20.71 0.80 6.00
C HIS A 72 -19.63 1.87 5.81
N ALA A 73 -20.00 3.15 5.75
CA ALA A 73 -19.01 4.24 5.68
C ALA A 73 -18.14 4.30 6.95
N LYS A 74 -18.75 4.10 8.13
CA LYS A 74 -18.01 4.03 9.41
C LYS A 74 -17.08 2.81 9.46
N GLU A 75 -17.50 1.67 8.93
CA GLU A 75 -16.65 0.47 8.82
C GLU A 75 -15.49 0.67 7.84
N SER A 76 -15.75 1.27 6.67
CA SER A 76 -14.72 1.68 5.70
C SER A 76 -13.67 2.60 6.34
N MET A 77 -14.11 3.60 7.12
CA MET A 77 -13.21 4.48 7.86
C MET A 77 -12.30 3.70 8.82
N LYS A 78 -12.85 2.73 9.56
CA LYS A 78 -12.05 1.88 10.46
C LYS A 78 -10.98 1.10 9.70
N HIS A 79 -11.34 0.50 8.56
CA HIS A 79 -10.37 -0.21 7.71
C HIS A 79 -9.31 0.73 7.12
N ALA A 80 -9.68 1.97 6.77
CA ALA A 80 -8.72 2.98 6.30
C ALA A 80 -7.72 3.38 7.41
N GLU A 81 -8.19 3.53 8.65
CA GLU A 81 -7.34 3.80 9.81
C GLU A 81 -6.39 2.62 10.13
N GLU A 82 -6.87 1.38 10.02
CA GLU A 82 -6.04 0.17 10.16
C GLU A 82 -4.98 0.07 9.04
N ALA A 83 -5.36 0.35 7.79
CA ALA A 83 -4.43 0.38 6.66
C ALA A 83 -3.35 1.46 6.83
N LEU A 84 -3.71 2.63 7.36
CA LEU A 84 -2.75 3.68 7.70
C LEU A 84 -1.78 3.21 8.79
N ALA A 85 -2.26 2.57 9.85
CA ALA A 85 -1.40 2.05 10.92
C ALA A 85 -0.37 1.03 10.37
N HIS A 86 -0.79 0.13 9.47
CA HIS A 86 0.13 -0.79 8.81
C HIS A 86 1.15 -0.09 7.90
N ALA A 87 0.75 0.96 7.18
CA ALA A 87 1.67 1.76 6.38
C ALA A 87 2.71 2.48 7.25
N GLU A 88 2.30 3.01 8.40
CA GLU A 88 3.20 3.64 9.37
C GLU A 88 4.17 2.63 10.01
N GLU A 89 3.71 1.42 10.33
CA GLU A 89 4.56 0.32 10.81
C GLU A 89 5.57 -0.13 9.74
N ALA A 90 5.15 -0.22 8.47
CA ALA A 90 6.04 -0.53 7.36
C ALA A 90 7.10 0.56 7.12
N HIS A 91 6.77 1.82 7.41
CA HIS A 91 7.71 2.94 7.32
C HIS A 91 8.75 2.92 8.44
N HIS A 92 8.38 2.48 9.64
CA HIS A 92 9.28 2.33 10.77
C HIS A 92 9.19 0.91 11.35
N PRO A 93 9.77 -0.11 10.69
CA PRO A 93 9.74 -1.46 11.23
C PRO A 93 10.45 -1.44 12.58
N ALA A 94 9.74 -1.84 13.64
CA ALA A 94 10.33 -2.01 14.95
C ALA A 94 11.60 -2.85 14.80
N LYS A 95 12.75 -2.32 15.27
CA LYS A 95 14.02 -3.05 15.21
C LYS A 95 13.84 -4.40 15.90
N LYS A 96 13.74 -5.48 15.10
CA LYS A 96 13.76 -6.85 15.60
C LYS A 96 15.08 -7.00 16.38
N LYS A 97 14.96 -7.16 17.70
CA LYS A 97 16.08 -7.51 18.59
C LYS A 97 16.50 -8.95 18.35
#